data_AF-A0A4U3AHQ4-F1
#
_entry.id   AF-A0A4U3AHQ4-F1
#
_cell.length_a   1.000
_cell.length_b   1.000
_cell.length_c   1.000
_cell.angle_alpha   90.00
_cell.angle_beta   90.00
_cell.angle_gamma   90.00
#
_symmetry.space_group_name_H-M   'P 1'
#
loop_
_entity.id
_entity.type
_entity.pdbx_description
1 polymer ?
#
loop_
_entity_poly.entity_id
_entity_poly.type
_entity_poly.pdbx_seq_one_letter_code
_entity_poly.pdbx_strand_id
1 'polypeptide(L)'
;MSNLGLLMKRLLLVGTITLSMLCTESMMNYHTVEAKVKQVERQPKNVIIMVMDGTSSSATTLARLYKGKPLALDEIVTGGVRTYSAESAITDSAPAATALATGNKSNSGYVGVLPSIVSSPGLK
;
A
#
# COMPACT_ATOMS: atom_id res chain seq x y z
N MET A 1 54.96 27.61 -14.78
CA MET A 1 53.92 27.38 -15.81
C MET A 1 53.02 26.17 -15.47
N SER A 2 52.50 26.04 -14.25
CA SER A 2 51.74 24.84 -13.79
C SER A 2 50.29 25.10 -13.35
N ASN A 3 49.88 26.36 -13.16
CA ASN A 3 48.56 26.68 -12.59
C ASN A 3 47.41 26.68 -13.62
N LEU A 4 47.70 26.88 -14.91
CA LEU A 4 46.66 26.94 -15.95
C LEU A 4 46.05 25.56 -16.26
N GLY A 5 46.88 24.51 -16.28
CA GLY A 5 46.42 23.14 -16.51
C GLY A 5 45.59 22.57 -15.35
N LEU A 6 45.87 22.99 -14.11
CA LEU A 6 45.09 22.60 -12.93
C LEU A 6 43.71 23.29 -12.92
N LEU A 7 43.67 24.57 -13.32
CA LEU A 7 42.42 25.33 -13.44
C LEU A 7 41.50 24.73 -14.51
N MET A 8 42.05 24.35 -15.67
CA MET A 8 41.29 23.72 -16.76
C MET A 8 40.72 22.36 -16.35
N LYS A 9 41.48 21.53 -15.62
CA LYS A 9 40.99 20.23 -15.11
C LYS A 9 39.86 20.38 -14.09
N ARG A 10 39.93 21.39 -13.22
CA ARG A 10 38.85 21.70 -12.27
C ARG A 10 37.58 22.18 -12.97
N LEU A 11 37.73 23.02 -14.00
CA LEU A 11 36.58 23.51 -14.78
C LEU A 11 35.90 22.37 -15.57
N LEU A 12 36.70 21.46 -16.15
CA LEU A 12 36.19 20.27 -16.84
C LEU A 12 35.44 19.33 -15.89
N LEU A 13 35.98 19.11 -14.69
CA LEU A 13 35.34 18.27 -13.67
C LEU A 13 34.01 18.85 -13.19
N VAL A 14 33.95 20.16 -12.91
CA VAL A 14 32.71 20.83 -12.50
C VAL A 14 31.66 20.76 -13.61
N GLY A 15 32.06 20.99 -14.88
CA GLY A 15 31.16 20.87 -16.03
C GLY A 15 30.58 19.46 -16.21
N THR A 16 31.38 18.42 -15.95
CA THR A 16 30.87 17.02 -16.02
C THR A 16 29.90 16.68 -14.89
N ILE A 17 30.08 17.26 -13.70
CA ILE A 17 29.21 17.01 -12.54
C ILE A 17 27.88 17.77 -12.70
N THR A 18 27.90 19.00 -13.19
CA THR A 18 26.67 19.76 -13.40
C THR A 18 25.84 19.19 -14.56
N LEU A 19 26.49 18.72 -15.63
CA LEU A 19 25.81 18.08 -16.74
C LEU A 19 25.20 16.73 -16.35
N SER A 20 25.86 15.94 -15.50
CA SER A 20 25.30 14.66 -15.04
C SER A 20 24.09 14.85 -14.12
N MET A 21 24.11 15.84 -13.23
CA MET A 21 22.96 16.16 -12.36
C MET A 21 21.71 16.60 -13.17
N LEU A 22 21.90 17.43 -14.19
CA LEU A 22 20.81 17.91 -15.05
C LEU A 22 20.19 16.76 -15.88
N CYS A 23 21.00 15.80 -16.33
CA CYS A 23 20.52 14.62 -17.05
C CYS A 23 19.69 13.68 -16.16
N THR A 24 20.01 13.55 -14.87
CA THR A 24 19.22 12.71 -13.94
C THR A 24 17.80 13.24 -13.70
N GLU A 25 17.58 14.55 -13.71
CA GLU A 25 16.25 15.13 -13.55
C GLU A 25 15.34 14.81 -14.75
N SER A 26 15.90 14.79 -15.96
CA SER A 26 15.15 14.51 -17.20
C SER A 26 14.68 13.06 -17.35
N MET A 27 15.22 12.13 -16.54
CA MET A 27 14.94 10.70 -16.67
C MET A 27 13.91 10.18 -15.64
N MET A 28 13.44 11.04 -14.73
CA MET A 28 12.36 10.72 -13.79
C MET A 28 10.98 10.90 -14.44
N ASN A 29 10.65 9.99 -15.36
CA ASN A 29 9.26 9.80 -15.78
C ASN A 29 8.47 9.18 -14.62
N TYR A 30 7.81 10.03 -13.82
CA TYR A 30 6.77 9.59 -12.89
C TYR A 30 5.59 9.08 -13.71
N HIS A 31 5.59 7.78 -14.02
CA HIS A 31 4.38 7.10 -14.48
C HIS A 31 3.39 7.04 -13.32
N THR A 32 2.52 8.03 -13.24
CA THR A 32 1.30 7.93 -12.45
C THR A 32 0.43 6.84 -13.08
N VAL A 33 0.40 5.67 -12.46
CA VAL A 33 -0.57 4.62 -12.83
C VAL A 33 -1.93 5.09 -12.32
N GLU A 34 -2.63 5.86 -13.14
CA GLU A 34 -4.04 6.15 -12.91
C GLU A 34 -4.83 4.85 -13.14
N ALA A 35 -5.41 4.31 -12.06
CA ALA A 35 -6.30 3.17 -12.15
C ALA A 35 -7.53 3.56 -12.98
N LYS A 36 -7.59 3.08 -14.22
CA LYS A 36 -8.72 3.31 -15.11
C LYS A 36 -9.94 2.58 -14.53
N VAL A 37 -10.81 3.32 -13.82
CA VAL A 37 -12.03 2.76 -13.24
C VAL A 37 -12.94 2.34 -14.39
N LYS A 38 -13.05 1.03 -14.62
CA LYS A 38 -14.02 0.46 -15.55
C LYS A 38 -15.40 0.73 -14.95
N GLN A 39 -16.15 1.63 -15.59
CA GLN A 39 -17.55 1.91 -15.24
C GLN A 39 -18.32 0.58 -15.20
N VAL A 40 -18.75 0.19 -14.01
CA VAL A 40 -19.53 -1.02 -13.82
C VAL A 40 -20.94 -0.72 -14.30
N GLU A 41 -21.30 -1.21 -15.50
CA GLU A 41 -22.56 -0.89 -16.17
C GLU A 41 -23.82 -1.33 -15.40
N ARG A 42 -23.68 -2.21 -14.39
CA ARG A 42 -24.81 -2.74 -13.61
C ARG A 42 -24.48 -2.79 -12.13
N GLN A 43 -25.31 -2.12 -11.33
CA GLN A 43 -25.22 -2.21 -9.88
C GLN A 43 -25.51 -3.64 -9.40
N PRO A 44 -24.74 -4.17 -8.44
CA PRO A 44 -24.98 -5.50 -7.89
C PRO A 44 -26.31 -5.53 -7.12
N LYS A 45 -27.14 -6.55 -7.37
CA LYS A 45 -28.42 -6.73 -6.66
C LYS A 45 -28.23 -7.28 -5.24
N ASN A 46 -27.22 -8.13 -5.05
CA ASN A 46 -26.94 -8.82 -3.79
C ASN A 46 -25.43 -8.75 -3.52
N VAL A 47 -25.06 -8.68 -2.24
CA VAL A 47 -23.67 -8.70 -1.78
C VAL A 47 -23.52 -9.77 -0.71
N ILE A 48 -22.55 -10.68 -0.89
CA ILE A 48 -22.16 -11.68 0.11
C ILE A 48 -20.74 -11.36 0.53
N ILE A 49 -20.55 -11.05 1.82
CA ILE A 49 -19.24 -10.76 2.40
C ILE A 49 -18.82 -11.98 3.23
N MET A 50 -17.69 -12.58 2.85
CA MET A 50 -17.06 -13.67 3.61
C MET A 50 -15.84 -13.11 4.34
N VAL A 51 -15.88 -13.14 5.68
CA VAL A 51 -14.78 -12.65 6.53
C VAL A 51 -14.01 -13.83 7.07
N MET A 52 -12.70 -13.85 6.80
CA MET A 52 -11.78 -14.86 7.33
C MET A 52 -11.02 -14.25 8.50
N ASP A 53 -11.42 -14.58 9.73
CA ASP A 53 -10.74 -14.08 10.91
C ASP A 53 -9.31 -14.65 11.02
N GLY A 54 -8.35 -13.82 11.46
CA GLY A 54 -6.97 -14.22 11.71
C GLY A 54 -6.18 -14.78 10.52
N THR A 55 -6.68 -14.64 9.29
CA THR A 55 -6.07 -15.31 8.12
C THR A 55 -5.01 -14.44 7.45
N SER A 56 -3.75 -14.82 7.62
CA SER A 56 -2.61 -14.25 6.90
C SER A 56 -2.38 -14.94 5.55
N SER A 57 -1.55 -14.34 4.69
CA SER A 57 -1.09 -14.99 3.45
C SER A 57 -0.43 -16.34 3.72
N SER A 58 0.37 -16.45 4.79
CA SER A 58 0.99 -17.70 5.23
C SER A 58 -0.04 -18.78 5.59
N ALA A 59 -1.14 -18.41 6.25
CA ALA A 59 -2.22 -19.35 6.58
C ALA A 59 -2.88 -19.92 5.32
N THR A 60 -3.14 -19.08 4.31
CA THR A 60 -3.67 -19.55 3.01
C THR A 60 -2.69 -20.47 2.28
N THR A 61 -1.39 -20.20 2.37
CA THR A 61 -0.35 -21.04 1.77
C THR A 61 -0.28 -22.41 2.43
N LEU A 62 -0.32 -22.46 3.76
CA LEU A 62 -0.37 -23.74 4.49
C LEU A 62 -1.62 -24.54 4.10
N ALA A 63 -2.77 -23.87 3.98
CA ALA A 63 -4.02 -24.53 3.57
C ALA A 63 -3.92 -25.12 2.14
N ARG A 64 -3.27 -24.43 1.19
CA ARG A 64 -3.00 -24.98 -0.15
C ARG A 64 -2.13 -26.23 -0.08
N LEU A 65 -1.04 -26.19 0.69
CA LEU A 65 -0.11 -27.31 0.83
C LEU A 65 -0.80 -28.53 1.44
N TYR A 66 -1.58 -28.31 2.49
CA TYR A 66 -2.35 -29.38 3.13
C TYR A 66 -3.40 -29.98 2.21
N LYS A 67 -4.11 -29.13 1.44
CA LYS A 67 -5.16 -29.57 0.51
C LYS A 67 -4.61 -30.23 -0.75
N GLY A 68 -3.38 -29.91 -1.15
CA GLY A 68 -2.72 -30.41 -2.36
C GLY A 68 -3.31 -29.88 -3.67
N LYS A 69 -4.18 -28.86 -3.63
CA LYS A 69 -4.82 -28.23 -4.80
C LYS A 69 -5.20 -26.77 -4.49
N PRO A 70 -5.48 -25.93 -5.52
CA PRO A 70 -5.89 -24.54 -5.31
C PRO A 70 -7.09 -24.36 -4.37
N LEU A 71 -7.13 -23.23 -3.68
CA LEU A 71 -8.29 -22.79 -2.90
C LEU A 71 -9.26 -22.04 -3.82
N ALA A 72 -10.55 -22.07 -3.49
CA ALA A 72 -11.53 -21.22 -4.19
C ALA A 72 -11.18 -19.73 -4.09
N LEU A 73 -10.48 -19.35 -3.01
CA LEU A 73 -9.95 -18.00 -2.81
C LEU A 73 -8.96 -17.59 -3.90
N ASP A 74 -8.18 -18.53 -4.46
CA ASP A 74 -7.11 -18.21 -5.41
C ASP A 74 -7.65 -17.64 -6.73
N GLU A 75 -8.92 -17.94 -7.07
CA GLU A 75 -9.59 -17.41 -8.27
C GLU A 75 -10.13 -15.99 -8.07
N ILE A 76 -10.30 -15.53 -6.82
CA ILE A 76 -10.98 -14.26 -6.50
C ILE A 76 -10.08 -13.22 -5.83
N VAL A 77 -8.85 -13.59 -5.41
CA VAL A 77 -7.92 -12.63 -4.81
C VAL A 77 -7.45 -11.61 -5.85
N THR A 78 -7.61 -10.33 -5.52
CA THR A 78 -7.18 -9.21 -6.35
C THR A 78 -6.06 -8.36 -5.72
N GLY A 79 -5.84 -8.47 -4.42
CA GLY A 79 -4.85 -7.67 -3.69
C GLY A 79 -4.95 -7.82 -2.17
N GLY A 80 -4.22 -6.95 -1.46
CA GLY A 80 -4.21 -6.89 0.00
C GLY A 80 -4.80 -5.59 0.54
N VAL A 81 -5.24 -5.62 1.80
CA VAL A 81 -5.80 -4.45 2.52
C VAL A 81 -4.96 -4.10 3.74
N ARG A 82 -4.97 -2.83 4.15
CA ARG A 82 -4.28 -2.36 5.37
C ARG A 82 -5.18 -2.49 6.60
N THR A 83 -4.76 -3.28 7.57
CA THR A 83 -5.60 -3.70 8.70
C THR A 83 -5.37 -2.94 10.02
N TYR A 84 -4.49 -1.93 10.07
CA TYR A 84 -4.26 -1.13 11.29
C TYR A 84 -5.56 -0.54 11.89
N SER A 85 -5.62 -0.36 13.21
CA SER A 85 -6.72 0.29 13.93
C SER A 85 -6.48 1.80 14.07
N ALA A 86 -7.37 2.54 14.75
CA ALA A 86 -7.20 3.98 14.93
C ALA A 86 -5.93 4.37 15.72
N GLU A 87 -5.45 3.48 16.57
CA GLU A 87 -4.35 3.72 17.51
C GLU A 87 -3.22 2.67 17.47
N SER A 88 -3.42 1.54 16.76
CA SER A 88 -2.49 0.42 16.75
C SER A 88 -2.20 -0.07 15.34
N ALA A 89 -0.94 -0.45 15.09
CA ALA A 89 -0.54 -1.13 13.86
C ALA A 89 -1.13 -2.55 13.75
N ILE A 90 -1.45 -3.17 14.90
CA ILE A 90 -2.06 -4.51 15.00
C ILE A 90 -3.47 -4.35 15.55
N THR A 91 -4.47 -4.69 14.72
CA THR A 91 -5.89 -4.66 15.09
C THR A 91 -6.33 -5.96 15.75
N ASP A 92 -7.28 -5.88 16.68
CA ASP A 92 -8.13 -7.01 17.06
C ASP A 92 -9.38 -7.10 16.17
N SER A 93 -10.19 -8.15 16.38
CA SER A 93 -11.35 -8.44 15.52
C SER A 93 -12.47 -7.39 15.62
N ALA A 94 -12.60 -6.67 16.76
CA ALA A 94 -13.67 -5.68 16.97
C ALA A 94 -13.55 -4.41 16.07
N PRO A 95 -12.45 -3.64 16.11
CA PRO A 95 -12.25 -2.52 15.20
C PRO A 95 -12.07 -2.95 13.73
N ALA A 96 -11.58 -4.17 13.48
CA ALA A 96 -11.51 -4.72 12.13
C ALA A 96 -12.92 -4.94 11.55
N ALA A 97 -13.81 -5.58 12.31
CA ALA A 97 -15.21 -5.77 11.92
C ALA A 97 -15.94 -4.43 11.77
N THR A 98 -15.71 -3.49 12.69
CA THR A 98 -16.26 -2.12 12.60
C THR A 98 -15.83 -1.42 11.32
N ALA A 99 -14.55 -1.52 10.94
CA ALA A 99 -14.04 -0.94 9.70
C ALA A 99 -14.63 -1.60 8.45
N LEU A 100 -14.78 -2.93 8.45
CA LEU A 100 -15.40 -3.65 7.33
C LEU A 100 -16.88 -3.32 7.16
N ALA A 101 -17.61 -3.13 8.26
CA ALA A 101 -19.05 -2.86 8.24
C ALA A 101 -19.39 -1.38 7.98
N THR A 102 -18.59 -0.46 8.53
CA THR A 102 -18.91 0.98 8.54
C THR A 102 -18.01 1.83 7.65
N GLY A 103 -16.90 1.28 7.16
CA GLY A 103 -15.86 2.04 6.46
C GLY A 103 -14.99 2.91 7.36
N ASN A 104 -15.19 2.90 8.68
CA ASN A 104 -14.45 3.74 9.63
C ASN A 104 -13.58 2.89 10.56
N LYS A 105 -12.31 3.29 10.73
CA LYS A 105 -11.42 2.68 11.72
C LYS A 105 -11.92 2.99 13.13
N SER A 106 -11.66 2.10 14.08
CA SER A 106 -12.05 2.28 15.49
C SER A 106 -10.92 1.87 16.43
N ASN A 107 -11.13 2.02 17.74
CA ASN A 107 -10.20 1.60 18.78
C ASN A 107 -10.34 0.11 19.15
N SER A 108 -9.34 -0.43 19.82
CA SER A 108 -9.36 -1.82 20.27
C SER A 108 -10.54 -2.10 21.20
N GLY A 109 -11.22 -3.22 20.98
CA GLY A 109 -12.43 -3.60 21.72
C GLY A 109 -13.70 -2.81 21.37
N TYR A 110 -13.62 -1.81 20.49
CA TYR A 110 -14.80 -1.03 20.09
C TYR A 110 -15.55 -1.72 18.94
N VAL A 111 -16.88 -1.82 19.08
CA VAL A 111 -17.78 -2.42 18.09
C VAL A 111 -18.83 -1.40 17.67
N GLY A 112 -18.82 -1.03 16.39
CA GLY A 112 -19.85 -0.13 15.83
C GLY A 112 -19.78 1.32 16.32
N VAL A 113 -18.68 1.71 16.98
CA VAL A 113 -18.46 3.07 17.49
C VAL A 113 -17.20 3.68 16.87
N LEU A 114 -17.18 5.00 16.78
CA LEU A 114 -16.04 5.76 16.29
C LEU A 114 -14.89 5.78 17.32
N PRO A 115 -13.65 6.00 16.87
CA PRO A 115 -12.50 6.00 17.76
C PRO A 115 -12.51 7.25 18.65
N SER A 116 -12.17 7.05 19.92
CA SER A 116 -11.88 8.12 20.89
C SER A 116 -10.45 8.63 20.77
N ILE A 117 -9.52 7.77 20.35
CA ILE A 117 -8.09 8.09 20.21
C ILE A 117 -7.65 7.76 18.79
N VAL A 118 -6.98 8.70 18.13
CA VAL A 118 -6.43 8.51 16.78
C VAL A 118 -4.94 8.84 16.82
N SER A 119 -4.10 7.82 16.67
CA SER A 119 -2.64 7.97 16.57
C SER A 119 -2.06 7.35 15.29
N SER A 120 -2.85 6.56 14.56
CA SER A 120 -2.45 6.00 13.27
C SER A 120 -2.42 7.09 12.18
N PRO A 121 -1.40 7.10 11.31
CA PRO A 121 -1.23 8.14 10.30
C PRO A 121 -2.33 8.10 9.23
N GLY A 122 -2.78 9.28 8.81
CA GLY A 122 -3.75 9.43 7.71
C GLY A 122 -5.22 9.23 8.09
N LEU A 123 -5.53 9.05 9.38
CA LEU A 123 -6.90 9.09 9.89
C LEU A 123 -7.21 10.51 10.37
N LYS A 124 -8.43 10.98 10.07
CA LYS A 124 -8.97 12.27 10.51
C LYS A 124 -9.96 12.07 11.63
#